data_AF-A0A7W1ZVM1-F1
#
_entry.id   AF-A0A7W1ZVM1-F1
#
_cell.length_a   1.000
_cell.length_b   1.000
_cell.length_c   1.000
_cell.angle_alpha   90.00
_cell.angle_beta   90.00
_cell.angle_gamma   90.00
#
_symmetry.space_group_name_H-M   'P 1'
#
loop_
_entity.id
_entity.type
_entity.pdbx_description
1 polymer ?
#
loop_
_entity_poly.entity_id
_entity_poly.type
_entity_poly.pdbx_seq_one_letter_code
_entity_poly.pdbx_strand_id
1 'polypeptide(L)'
;MINTQQSFHFKKGSILLVGLSMAIGWGIRGNFGHQYGAAFAGCLAAMAMCVLSDREDWKSKVLYFAFFGGIGWGFGATISYMQVISYAESGQAATQLFGYAGLFIIGFLWAALGVAATALVAAAGPENLMKLFKVVLYVFAVWFILDLIEDPLSNMMQPASGFDHTNSRQKNPMYWLDANYLPPCFALIAACIYDVNNRREKNLRWLPLFAIAGALAGGLIQYGIIAAGWENKLNSLLTFKLGDLSYIDPATGKPAYTANDLLTNWPQWFSDYPHAAGWFTGLAAGIILFFKRFGKFRDGSSLIVYMAGGWMLFFLFFPVLGSLFFKNYGGIR
;
A
#
# COMPACT_ATOMS: atom_id res chain seq x y z
N MET A 1 -39.10 1.76 11.31
CA MET A 1 -39.12 0.34 11.71
C MET A 1 -38.56 -0.46 10.54
N ILE A 2 -37.32 -0.95 10.65
CA ILE A 2 -36.71 -1.79 9.61
C ILE A 2 -37.07 -3.23 9.97
N ASN A 3 -37.74 -3.91 9.05
CA ASN A 3 -38.22 -5.27 9.22
C ASN A 3 -37.02 -6.23 9.24
N THR A 4 -36.54 -6.60 10.43
CA THR A 4 -35.31 -7.39 10.66
C THR A 4 -35.52 -8.90 10.61
N GLN A 5 -36.36 -9.43 9.72
CA GLN A 5 -36.45 -10.88 9.49
C GLN A 5 -36.75 -11.25 8.02
N GLN A 6 -35.91 -10.82 7.07
CA GLN A 6 -35.74 -11.62 5.86
C GLN A 6 -34.63 -12.64 6.13
N SER A 7 -35.02 -13.90 6.31
CA SER A 7 -34.09 -15.02 6.39
C SER A 7 -33.19 -15.04 5.16
N PHE A 8 -31.88 -14.89 5.37
CA PHE A 8 -30.87 -14.92 4.32
C PHE A 8 -30.72 -16.36 3.80
N HIS A 9 -31.42 -16.70 2.72
CA HIS A 9 -31.31 -18.00 2.05
C HIS A 9 -30.75 -17.84 0.65
N PHE A 10 -29.42 -17.99 0.53
CA PHE A 10 -28.82 -18.20 -0.78
C PHE A 10 -29.20 -19.59 -1.30
N LYS A 11 -29.86 -19.64 -2.46
CA LYS A 11 -30.05 -20.91 -3.17
C LYS A 11 -28.67 -21.45 -3.53
N LYS A 12 -28.46 -22.77 -3.41
CA LYS A 12 -27.17 -23.41 -3.74
C LYS A 12 -26.70 -23.04 -5.16
N GLY A 13 -27.63 -22.94 -6.11
CA GLY A 13 -27.36 -22.47 -7.48
C GLY A 13 -26.83 -21.04 -7.55
N SER A 14 -27.31 -20.13 -6.68
CA SER A 14 -26.80 -18.76 -6.62
C SER A 14 -25.34 -18.72 -6.18
N ILE A 15 -24.94 -19.54 -5.20
CA ILE A 15 -23.54 -19.64 -4.75
C ILE A 15 -22.64 -20.12 -5.90
N LEU A 16 -23.08 -21.16 -6.62
CA LEU A 16 -22.34 -21.66 -7.78
C LEU A 16 -22.19 -20.59 -8.87
N LEU A 17 -23.25 -19.85 -9.19
CA LEU A 17 -23.21 -18.79 -10.19
C LEU A 17 -22.30 -17.62 -9.79
N VAL A 18 -22.26 -17.26 -8.50
CA VAL A 18 -21.29 -16.27 -7.99
C VAL A 18 -19.86 -16.78 -8.18
N GLY A 19 -19.59 -18.04 -7.82
CA GLY A 19 -18.28 -18.66 -8.03
C GLY A 19 -17.87 -18.72 -9.50
N LEU A 20 -18.80 -19.08 -10.40
CA LEU A 20 -18.57 -19.09 -11.85
C LEU A 20 -18.30 -17.67 -12.38
N SER A 21 -19.05 -16.67 -11.93
CA SER A 21 -18.84 -15.27 -12.30
C SER A 21 -17.43 -14.81 -11.91
N MET A 22 -17.00 -15.17 -10.70
CA MET A 22 -15.64 -14.91 -10.23
C MET A 22 -14.58 -15.64 -11.07
N ALA A 23 -14.79 -16.93 -11.38
CA ALA A 23 -13.89 -17.73 -12.20
C ALA A 23 -13.73 -17.17 -13.63
N ILE A 24 -14.81 -16.66 -14.23
CA ILE A 24 -14.75 -15.98 -15.53
C ILE A 24 -13.90 -14.71 -15.43
N GLY A 25 -14.13 -13.88 -14.40
CA GLY A 25 -13.32 -12.68 -14.18
C GLY A 25 -11.84 -12.99 -13.96
N TRP A 26 -11.53 -14.11 -13.31
CA TRP A 26 -10.17 -14.62 -13.20
C TRP A 26 -9.56 -15.06 -14.52
N GLY A 27 -10.35 -15.69 -15.40
CA GLY A 27 -9.92 -16.00 -16.76
C GLY A 27 -9.56 -14.72 -17.54
N ILE A 28 -10.34 -13.65 -17.35
CA ILE A 28 -10.05 -12.33 -17.94
C ILE A 28 -8.75 -11.76 -17.37
N ARG A 29 -8.50 -11.86 -16.06
CA ARG A 29 -7.30 -11.30 -15.41
C ARG A 29 -6.00 -11.71 -16.09
N GLY A 30 -5.91 -12.95 -16.56
CA GLY A 30 -4.71 -13.46 -17.25
C GLY A 30 -4.23 -12.54 -18.39
N ASN A 31 -5.12 -11.73 -18.97
CA ASN A 31 -4.84 -10.87 -20.12
C ASN A 31 -4.67 -9.37 -19.78
N PHE A 32 -5.06 -8.90 -18.59
CA PHE A 32 -5.14 -7.46 -18.25
C PHE A 32 -4.25 -7.04 -17.08
N GLY A 33 -3.45 -7.96 -16.53
CA GLY A 33 -2.53 -7.67 -15.45
C GLY A 33 -3.11 -7.90 -14.05
N HIS A 34 -2.22 -7.85 -13.06
CA HIS A 34 -2.46 -8.44 -11.74
C HIS A 34 -3.59 -7.76 -10.96
N GLN A 35 -3.56 -6.43 -10.88
CA GLN A 35 -4.50 -5.61 -10.10
C GLN A 35 -5.79 -5.32 -10.87
N TYR A 36 -5.69 -4.85 -12.12
CA TYR A 36 -6.85 -4.55 -12.96
C TYR A 36 -7.71 -5.78 -13.22
N GLY A 37 -7.09 -6.91 -13.56
CA GLY A 37 -7.79 -8.15 -13.76
C GLY A 37 -8.46 -8.70 -12.49
N ALA A 38 -7.80 -8.57 -11.34
CA ALA A 38 -8.40 -8.91 -10.05
C ALA A 38 -9.62 -8.03 -9.73
N ALA A 39 -9.57 -6.74 -10.08
CA ALA A 39 -10.71 -5.85 -9.91
C ALA A 39 -11.92 -6.27 -10.77
N PHE A 40 -11.70 -6.74 -12.00
CA PHE A 40 -12.79 -7.32 -12.81
C PHE A 40 -13.43 -8.54 -12.15
N ALA A 41 -12.62 -9.47 -11.64
CA ALA A 41 -13.13 -10.65 -10.93
C ALA A 41 -13.95 -10.26 -9.69
N GLY A 42 -13.46 -9.30 -8.90
CA GLY A 42 -14.16 -8.79 -7.73
C GLY A 42 -15.47 -8.09 -8.05
N CYS A 43 -15.48 -7.25 -9.09
CA CYS A 43 -16.65 -6.54 -9.57
C CYS A 43 -17.75 -7.52 -10.00
N LEU A 44 -17.41 -8.50 -10.85
CA LEU A 44 -18.35 -9.52 -11.34
C LEU A 44 -18.92 -10.36 -10.19
N ALA A 45 -18.06 -10.85 -9.30
CA ALA A 45 -18.48 -11.65 -8.15
C ALA A 45 -19.41 -10.87 -7.21
N ALA A 46 -19.08 -9.60 -6.90
CA ALA A 46 -19.89 -8.75 -6.03
C ALA A 46 -21.24 -8.40 -6.65
N MET A 47 -21.28 -8.10 -7.96
CA MET A 47 -22.54 -7.88 -8.68
C MET A 47 -23.41 -9.13 -8.71
N ALA A 48 -22.82 -10.29 -9.04
CA ALA A 48 -23.55 -11.57 -9.04
C ALA A 48 -24.12 -11.88 -7.66
N MET A 49 -23.34 -11.68 -6.59
CA MET A 49 -23.80 -11.86 -5.21
C MET A 49 -24.97 -10.92 -4.91
N CYS A 50 -24.84 -9.64 -5.25
CA CYS A 50 -25.89 -8.64 -5.04
C CYS A 50 -27.19 -9.01 -5.73
N VAL A 51 -27.16 -9.32 -7.03
CA VAL A 51 -28.36 -9.62 -7.83
C VAL A 51 -29.01 -10.95 -7.41
N LEU A 52 -28.22 -11.98 -7.10
CA LEU A 52 -28.70 -13.31 -6.76
C LEU A 52 -29.08 -13.50 -5.28
N SER A 53 -28.88 -12.48 -4.44
CA SER A 53 -29.21 -12.50 -3.00
C SER A 53 -30.70 -12.41 -2.69
N ASP A 54 -31.52 -12.03 -3.67
CA ASP A 54 -32.94 -11.71 -3.52
C ASP A 54 -33.25 -10.60 -2.49
N ARG A 55 -32.26 -9.75 -2.21
CA ARG A 55 -32.35 -8.62 -1.29
C ARG A 55 -32.50 -7.31 -2.06
N GLU A 56 -33.69 -6.72 -2.05
CA GLU A 56 -33.96 -5.43 -2.73
C GLU A 56 -33.09 -4.29 -2.19
N ASP A 57 -32.79 -4.29 -0.90
CA ASP A 57 -31.89 -3.32 -0.28
C ASP A 57 -30.42 -3.48 -0.73
N TRP A 58 -30.02 -4.67 -1.20
CA TRP A 58 -28.71 -4.88 -1.83
C TRP A 58 -28.75 -4.53 -3.31
N LYS A 59 -29.78 -4.97 -4.05
CA LYS A 59 -29.96 -4.69 -5.48
C LYS A 59 -29.93 -3.18 -5.77
N SER A 60 -30.53 -2.36 -4.91
CA SER A 60 -30.46 -0.89 -5.01
C SER A 60 -29.05 -0.30 -4.88
N LYS A 61 -28.07 -1.08 -4.40
CA LYS A 61 -26.66 -0.71 -4.23
C LYS A 61 -25.73 -1.46 -5.20
N VAL A 62 -26.24 -2.08 -6.25
CA VAL A 62 -25.44 -2.93 -7.17
C VAL A 62 -24.18 -2.24 -7.69
N LEU A 63 -24.23 -0.94 -7.98
CA LEU A 63 -23.06 -0.17 -8.43
C LEU A 63 -22.00 0.00 -7.34
N TYR A 64 -22.41 0.12 -6.07
CA TYR A 64 -21.47 0.11 -4.94
C TYR A 64 -20.86 -1.27 -4.75
N PHE A 65 -21.64 -2.34 -4.90
CA PHE A 65 -21.11 -3.71 -4.88
C PHE A 65 -20.05 -3.90 -5.98
N ALA A 66 -20.35 -3.45 -7.21
CA ALA A 66 -19.40 -3.48 -8.32
C ALA A 66 -18.10 -2.73 -7.99
N PHE A 67 -18.22 -1.48 -7.55
CA PHE A 67 -17.09 -0.59 -7.29
C PHE A 67 -16.22 -1.08 -6.12
N PHE A 68 -16.81 -1.32 -4.94
CA PHE A 68 -16.06 -1.76 -3.77
C PHE A 68 -15.60 -3.22 -3.88
N GLY A 69 -16.37 -4.08 -4.56
CA GLY A 69 -15.92 -5.41 -4.94
C GLY A 69 -14.67 -5.34 -5.81
N GLY A 70 -14.69 -4.52 -6.87
CA GLY A 70 -13.53 -4.32 -7.72
C GLY A 70 -12.31 -3.80 -6.95
N ILE A 71 -12.49 -2.76 -6.14
CA ILE A 71 -11.39 -2.18 -5.35
C ILE A 71 -10.82 -3.17 -4.33
N GLY A 72 -11.66 -3.89 -3.59
CA GLY A 72 -11.19 -4.82 -2.57
C GLY A 72 -10.32 -5.94 -3.15
N TRP A 73 -10.76 -6.52 -4.27
CA TRP A 73 -10.00 -7.57 -4.95
C TRP A 73 -8.77 -7.03 -5.69
N GLY A 74 -8.88 -5.86 -6.33
CA GLY A 74 -7.77 -5.19 -7.00
C GLY A 74 -6.66 -4.76 -6.04
N PHE A 75 -7.01 -4.12 -4.92
CA PHE A 75 -6.04 -3.67 -3.92
C PHE A 75 -5.32 -4.84 -3.25
N GLY A 76 -6.05 -5.91 -2.96
CA GLY A 76 -5.45 -7.11 -2.42
C GLY A 76 -4.48 -7.79 -3.41
N ALA A 77 -4.62 -7.57 -4.72
CA ALA A 77 -3.74 -8.13 -5.74
C ALA A 77 -2.41 -7.36 -5.84
N THR A 78 -1.93 -6.81 -4.72
CA THR A 78 -0.58 -6.27 -4.56
C THR A 78 0.35 -7.26 -3.84
N ILE A 79 -0.19 -8.37 -3.31
CA ILE A 79 0.58 -9.39 -2.59
C ILE A 79 1.43 -10.21 -3.57
N SER A 80 2.75 -10.20 -3.40
CA SER A 80 3.67 -11.03 -4.17
C SER A 80 3.59 -12.50 -3.76
N TYR A 81 3.50 -13.41 -4.72
CA TYR A 81 3.41 -14.85 -4.43
C TYR A 81 4.21 -15.76 -5.38
N MET A 82 4.91 -15.22 -6.38
CA MET A 82 5.62 -16.03 -7.39
C MET A 82 6.68 -16.95 -6.78
N GLN A 83 7.40 -16.49 -5.76
CA GLN A 83 8.34 -17.33 -5.04
C GLN A 83 7.63 -18.51 -4.35
N VAL A 84 6.45 -18.27 -3.77
CA VAL A 84 5.63 -19.32 -3.13
C VAL A 84 5.13 -20.33 -4.17
N ILE A 85 4.73 -19.88 -5.36
CA ILE A 85 4.39 -20.77 -6.48
C ILE A 85 5.57 -21.67 -6.85
N SER A 86 6.79 -21.13 -6.91
CA SER A 86 7.96 -21.92 -7.29
C SER A 86 8.19 -23.14 -6.37
N TYR A 87 7.86 -23.02 -5.08
CA TYR A 87 7.91 -24.17 -4.16
C TYR A 87 6.85 -25.23 -4.48
N ALA A 88 5.66 -24.83 -4.96
CA ALA A 88 4.61 -25.77 -5.38
C ALA A 88 5.03 -26.61 -6.60
N GLU A 89 5.94 -26.10 -7.43
CA GLU A 89 6.49 -26.81 -8.60
C GLU A 89 7.80 -27.56 -8.31
N SER A 90 8.25 -27.59 -7.05
CA SER A 90 9.48 -28.28 -6.68
C SER A 90 9.36 -29.81 -6.83
N GLY A 91 10.49 -30.51 -6.98
CA GLY A 91 10.54 -31.98 -7.05
C GLY A 91 10.46 -32.72 -5.71
N GLN A 92 10.25 -32.01 -4.58
CA GLN A 92 10.25 -32.58 -3.24
C GLN A 92 8.91 -32.33 -2.53
N ALA A 93 8.31 -33.37 -1.98
CA ALA A 93 6.95 -33.30 -1.40
C ALA A 93 6.82 -32.25 -0.28
N ALA A 94 7.84 -32.08 0.56
CA ALA A 94 7.81 -31.12 1.67
C ALA A 94 7.73 -29.67 1.18
N THR A 95 8.53 -29.31 0.17
CA THR A 95 8.53 -27.98 -0.42
C THR A 95 7.28 -27.73 -1.26
N GLN A 96 6.75 -28.76 -1.93
CA GLN A 96 5.45 -28.66 -2.60
C GLN A 96 4.32 -28.35 -1.61
N LEU A 97 4.26 -29.08 -0.49
CA LEU A 97 3.26 -28.86 0.56
C LEU A 97 3.38 -27.45 1.16
N PHE A 98 4.60 -26.97 1.38
CA PHE A 98 4.86 -25.59 1.80
C PHE A 98 4.32 -24.58 0.78
N GLY A 99 4.61 -24.78 -0.52
CA GLY A 99 4.11 -23.94 -1.59
C GLY A 99 2.58 -23.87 -1.63
N TYR A 100 1.90 -25.01 -1.58
CA TYR A 100 0.42 -25.05 -1.54
C TYR A 100 -0.16 -24.43 -0.28
N ALA A 101 0.43 -24.69 0.89
CA ALA A 101 -0.02 -24.07 2.15
C ALA A 101 0.16 -22.54 2.11
N GLY A 102 1.30 -22.07 1.61
CA GLY A 102 1.56 -20.65 1.42
C GLY A 102 0.57 -20.01 0.45
N LEU A 103 0.28 -20.67 -0.68
CA LEU A 103 -0.72 -20.19 -1.64
C LEU A 103 -2.13 -20.13 -1.06
N PHE A 104 -2.51 -21.13 -0.25
CA PHE A 104 -3.79 -21.12 0.45
C PHE A 104 -3.89 -19.93 1.41
N ILE A 105 -2.86 -19.69 2.22
CA ILE A 105 -2.83 -18.56 3.18
C ILE A 105 -2.86 -17.22 2.44
N ILE A 106 -2.02 -17.06 1.41
CA ILE A 106 -1.99 -15.82 0.60
C ILE A 106 -3.34 -15.61 -0.08
N GLY A 107 -3.90 -16.65 -0.71
CA GLY A 107 -5.19 -16.59 -1.35
C GLY A 107 -6.32 -16.24 -0.37
N PHE A 108 -6.27 -16.77 0.85
CA PHE A 108 -7.20 -16.43 1.92
C PHE A 108 -7.09 -14.96 2.35
N LEU A 109 -5.88 -14.46 2.64
CA LEU A 109 -5.65 -13.06 3.03
C LEU A 109 -6.11 -12.10 1.94
N TRP A 110 -5.81 -12.46 0.70
CA TRP A 110 -6.20 -11.71 -0.47
C TRP A 110 -7.73 -11.66 -0.65
N ALA A 111 -8.38 -12.83 -0.59
CA ALA A 111 -9.83 -12.94 -0.68
C ALA A 111 -10.54 -12.24 0.48
N ALA A 112 -9.97 -12.26 1.68
CA ALA A 112 -10.53 -11.60 2.86
C ALA A 112 -10.69 -10.09 2.63
N LEU A 113 -9.74 -9.43 1.96
CA LEU A 113 -9.85 -7.99 1.61
C LEU A 113 -10.97 -7.74 0.61
N GLY A 114 -11.06 -8.56 -0.45
CA GLY A 114 -12.12 -8.47 -1.46
C GLY A 114 -13.52 -8.69 -0.88
N VAL A 115 -13.65 -9.70 -0.02
CA VAL A 115 -14.90 -10.00 0.69
C VAL A 115 -15.23 -8.91 1.71
N ALA A 116 -14.25 -8.37 2.45
CA ALA A 116 -14.47 -7.30 3.42
C ALA A 116 -15.02 -6.03 2.75
N ALA A 117 -14.47 -5.63 1.60
CA ALA A 117 -14.97 -4.48 0.84
C ALA A 117 -16.40 -4.72 0.32
N THR A 118 -16.71 -5.93 -0.14
CA THR A 118 -18.06 -6.30 -0.59
C THR A 118 -19.05 -6.34 0.58
N ALA A 119 -18.65 -6.93 1.71
CA ALA A 119 -19.45 -7.02 2.93
C ALA A 119 -19.71 -5.64 3.55
N LEU A 120 -18.77 -4.70 3.41
CA LEU A 120 -18.95 -3.31 3.83
C LEU A 120 -20.16 -2.67 3.11
N VAL A 121 -20.33 -2.93 1.81
CA VAL A 121 -21.51 -2.43 1.05
C VAL A 121 -22.81 -3.09 1.51
N ALA A 122 -22.76 -4.40 1.76
CA ALA A 122 -23.89 -5.14 2.27
C ALA A 122 -24.37 -4.63 3.64
N ALA A 123 -23.42 -4.33 4.54
CA ALA A 123 -23.71 -3.95 5.92
C ALA A 123 -23.96 -2.43 6.10
N ALA A 124 -23.34 -1.57 5.30
CA ALA A 124 -23.42 -0.13 5.50
C ALA A 124 -24.73 0.47 4.94
N GLY A 125 -25.27 1.44 5.69
CA GLY A 125 -26.38 2.26 5.22
C GLY A 125 -25.98 3.18 4.06
N PRO A 126 -26.94 3.62 3.21
CA PRO A 126 -26.66 4.46 2.05
C PRO A 126 -25.88 5.74 2.36
N GLU A 127 -26.16 6.38 3.51
CA GLU A 127 -25.46 7.59 3.95
C GLU A 127 -23.98 7.33 4.23
N ASN A 128 -23.66 6.24 4.94
CA ASN A 128 -22.27 5.88 5.25
C ASN A 128 -21.49 5.48 4.00
N LEU A 129 -22.14 4.79 3.05
CA LEU A 129 -21.54 4.46 1.76
C LEU A 129 -21.26 5.72 0.94
N MET A 130 -22.18 6.66 0.90
CA MET A 130 -21.98 7.93 0.21
C MET A 130 -20.81 8.73 0.81
N LYS A 131 -20.70 8.76 2.14
CA LYS A 131 -19.59 9.40 2.85
C LYS A 131 -18.25 8.75 2.50
N LEU A 132 -18.17 7.42 2.58
CA LEU A 132 -16.96 6.68 2.22
C LEU A 132 -16.60 6.85 0.74
N PHE A 133 -17.58 6.78 -0.16
CA PHE A 133 -17.37 6.93 -1.59
C PHE A 133 -16.72 8.28 -1.93
N LYS A 134 -17.18 9.37 -1.29
CA LYS A 134 -16.58 10.70 -1.48
C LYS A 134 -15.10 10.73 -1.14
N VAL A 135 -14.67 10.18 0.01
CA VAL A 135 -13.25 10.18 0.36
C VAL A 135 -12.43 9.24 -0.55
N VAL A 136 -13.01 8.11 -0.97
CA VAL A 136 -12.36 7.21 -1.94
C VAL A 136 -12.12 7.92 -3.27
N LEU A 137 -13.05 8.75 -3.75
CA LEU A 137 -12.84 9.57 -4.95
C LEU A 137 -11.68 10.58 -4.78
N TYR A 138 -11.50 11.15 -3.58
CA TYR A 138 -10.34 12.01 -3.30
C TYR A 138 -9.04 11.21 -3.37
N VAL A 139 -9.03 9.98 -2.82
CA VAL A 139 -7.86 9.09 -2.92
C VAL A 139 -7.54 8.79 -4.39
N PHE A 140 -8.53 8.38 -5.19
CA PHE A 140 -8.32 8.15 -6.62
C PHE A 140 -7.88 9.39 -7.38
N ALA A 141 -8.43 10.57 -7.08
CA ALA A 141 -8.02 11.81 -7.73
C ALA A 141 -6.55 12.14 -7.43
N VAL A 142 -6.12 11.98 -6.17
CA VAL A 142 -4.74 12.24 -5.76
C VAL A 142 -3.78 11.19 -6.35
N TRP A 143 -4.16 9.91 -6.36
CA TRP A 143 -3.36 8.86 -7.02
C TRP A 143 -3.29 9.04 -8.52
N PHE A 144 -4.38 9.43 -9.18
CA PHE A 144 -4.37 9.72 -10.61
C PHE A 144 -3.43 10.89 -10.94
N ILE A 145 -3.41 11.94 -10.11
CA ILE A 145 -2.45 13.03 -10.25
C ILE A 145 -1.01 12.53 -10.03
N LEU A 146 -0.80 11.65 -9.04
CA LEU A 146 0.50 11.03 -8.81
C LEU A 146 0.96 10.25 -10.04
N ASP A 147 0.13 9.36 -10.59
CA ASP A 147 0.43 8.56 -11.79
C ASP A 147 0.75 9.47 -13.00
N LEU A 148 0.00 10.57 -13.18
CA LEU A 148 0.25 11.56 -14.24
C LEU A 148 1.57 12.32 -14.07
N ILE A 149 2.14 12.37 -12.87
CA ILE A 149 3.40 13.06 -12.59
C ILE A 149 4.57 12.08 -12.58
N GLU A 150 4.39 10.90 -11.98
CA GLU A 150 5.43 9.92 -11.73
C GLU A 150 6.07 9.44 -13.03
N ASP A 151 5.26 8.96 -13.98
CA ASP A 151 5.75 8.43 -15.25
C ASP A 151 6.46 9.50 -16.08
N PRO A 152 5.88 10.70 -16.33
CA PRO A 152 6.57 11.76 -17.05
C PRO A 152 7.83 12.26 -16.35
N LEU A 153 7.81 12.41 -15.03
CA LEU A 153 8.98 12.87 -14.27
C LEU A 153 10.11 11.84 -14.37
N SER A 154 9.80 10.56 -14.18
CA SER A 154 10.73 9.46 -14.37
C SER A 154 11.31 9.51 -15.79
N ASN A 155 10.46 9.60 -16.82
CA ASN A 155 10.87 9.64 -18.22
C ASN A 155 11.67 10.89 -18.60
N MET A 156 11.40 12.05 -17.99
CA MET A 156 12.17 13.29 -18.22
C MET A 156 13.57 13.23 -17.61
N MET A 157 13.71 12.56 -16.46
CA MET A 157 14.98 12.45 -15.76
C MET A 157 15.83 11.26 -16.23
N GLN A 158 15.24 10.34 -17.00
CA GLN A 158 15.88 9.15 -17.57
C GLN A 158 17.03 9.44 -18.57
N PRO A 159 16.95 10.42 -19.50
CA PRO A 159 17.99 10.65 -20.50
C PRO A 159 19.25 11.33 -19.93
N ALA A 160 19.14 12.02 -18.79
CA ALA A 160 20.21 12.85 -18.23
C ALA A 160 21.35 12.04 -17.55
N SER A 161 21.28 10.71 -17.55
CA SER A 161 21.93 9.89 -16.53
C SER A 161 22.37 8.49 -16.98
N GLY A 162 22.12 8.09 -18.24
CA GLY A 162 22.64 6.83 -18.80
C GLY A 162 22.18 5.57 -18.06
N PHE A 163 20.90 5.50 -17.66
CA PHE A 163 20.41 4.50 -16.72
C PHE A 163 20.21 3.08 -17.31
N ASP A 164 20.51 2.08 -16.49
CA ASP A 164 20.39 0.65 -16.75
C ASP A 164 18.94 0.16 -16.57
N HIS A 165 18.29 -0.26 -17.65
CA HIS A 165 16.93 -0.84 -17.67
C HIS A 165 16.88 -2.32 -17.23
N THR A 166 17.99 -2.88 -16.77
CA THR A 166 18.08 -4.28 -16.38
C THR A 166 17.88 -4.46 -14.87
N ASN A 167 18.57 -5.42 -14.25
CA ASN A 167 18.36 -5.84 -12.86
C ASN A 167 18.84 -4.84 -11.79
N SER A 168 19.22 -3.61 -12.18
CA SER A 168 19.82 -2.58 -11.33
C SER A 168 18.95 -1.33 -11.14
N ARG A 169 17.63 -1.41 -11.40
CA ARG A 169 16.68 -0.27 -11.30
C ARG A 169 16.76 0.51 -9.98
N GLN A 170 17.16 -0.14 -8.89
CA GLN A 170 17.35 0.46 -7.57
C GLN A 170 18.46 1.51 -7.51
N LYS A 171 19.35 1.56 -8.50
CA LYS A 171 20.41 2.57 -8.61
C LYS A 171 19.88 3.91 -9.15
N ASN A 172 18.62 3.98 -9.58
CA ASN A 172 18.00 5.22 -10.01
C ASN A 172 17.74 6.12 -8.78
N PRO A 173 18.21 7.39 -8.76
CA PRO A 173 17.90 8.35 -7.69
C PRO A 173 16.39 8.61 -7.51
N MET A 174 15.57 8.27 -8.51
CA MET A 174 14.12 8.35 -8.48
C MET A 174 13.46 6.99 -8.20
N TYR A 175 14.23 5.96 -7.83
CA TYR A 175 13.70 4.63 -7.50
C TYR A 175 12.69 4.67 -6.36
N TRP A 176 12.77 5.68 -5.49
CA TRP A 176 11.80 5.91 -4.43
C TRP A 176 10.40 6.27 -4.92
N LEU A 177 10.23 6.65 -6.20
CA LEU A 177 8.91 6.83 -6.83
C LEU A 177 8.19 5.47 -6.97
N ASP A 178 8.91 4.41 -7.36
CA ASP A 178 8.41 3.02 -7.46
C ASP A 178 8.29 2.32 -6.08
N ALA A 179 8.00 3.07 -5.02
CA ALA A 179 7.97 2.56 -3.66
C ALA A 179 6.54 2.31 -3.15
N ASN A 180 6.31 1.14 -2.56
CA ASN A 180 5.01 0.74 -2.01
C ASN A 180 4.49 1.64 -0.87
N TYR A 181 5.34 2.44 -0.23
CA TYR A 181 4.90 3.41 0.78
C TYR A 181 4.35 4.71 0.18
N LEU A 182 4.54 4.96 -1.13
CA LEU A 182 4.08 6.19 -1.77
C LEU A 182 2.55 6.24 -1.88
N PRO A 183 1.84 5.19 -2.37
CA PRO A 183 0.38 5.19 -2.39
C PRO A 183 -0.29 5.44 -1.02
N PRO A 184 0.09 4.78 0.09
CA PRO A 184 -0.50 5.07 1.41
C PRO A 184 -0.16 6.48 1.92
N CYS A 185 1.03 7.01 1.66
CA CYS A 185 1.35 8.42 1.96
C CYS A 185 0.40 9.38 1.22
N PHE A 186 0.17 9.15 -0.07
CA PHE A 186 -0.74 9.97 -0.88
C PHE A 186 -2.22 9.76 -0.50
N ALA A 187 -2.60 8.57 -0.03
CA ALA A 187 -3.92 8.34 0.53
C ALA A 187 -4.15 9.13 1.84
N LEU A 188 -3.12 9.26 2.69
CA LEU A 188 -3.16 10.14 3.86
C LEU A 188 -3.29 11.61 3.46
N ILE A 189 -2.56 12.05 2.44
CA ILE A 189 -2.71 13.40 1.88
C ILE A 189 -4.15 13.63 1.38
N ALA A 190 -4.70 12.68 0.62
CA ALA A 190 -6.08 12.75 0.15
C ALA A 190 -7.09 12.84 1.29
N ALA A 191 -6.92 12.05 2.36
CA ALA A 191 -7.77 12.11 3.55
C ALA A 191 -7.65 13.45 4.27
N CYS A 192 -6.45 14.02 4.38
CA CYS A 192 -6.20 15.35 4.93
C CYS A 192 -6.87 16.47 4.12
N ILE A 193 -6.73 16.43 2.78
CA ILE A 193 -7.39 17.37 1.87
C ILE A 193 -8.92 17.26 2.01
N TYR A 194 -9.44 16.04 2.00
CA TYR A 194 -10.86 15.79 2.18
C TYR A 194 -11.37 16.32 3.52
N ASP A 195 -10.68 16.06 4.63
CA ASP A 195 -11.06 16.56 5.96
C ASP A 195 -11.16 18.08 5.97
N VAL A 196 -10.11 18.77 5.49
CA VAL A 196 -10.06 20.24 5.40
C VAL A 196 -11.19 20.80 4.54
N ASN A 197 -11.42 20.23 3.36
CA ASN A 197 -12.43 20.69 2.41
C ASN A 197 -13.85 20.46 2.94
N ASN A 198 -14.14 19.25 3.41
CA ASN A 198 -15.47 18.86 3.88
C ASN A 198 -15.93 19.73 5.06
N ARG A 199 -15.02 20.09 5.96
CA ARG A 199 -15.35 20.92 7.13
C ARG A 199 -15.12 22.41 6.94
N ARG A 200 -14.60 22.84 5.79
CA ARG A 200 -14.18 24.23 5.51
C ARG A 200 -13.31 24.79 6.65
N GLU A 201 -12.18 24.13 6.92
CA GLU A 201 -11.32 24.51 8.05
C GLU A 201 -10.85 25.96 7.97
N LYS A 202 -11.19 26.74 9.00
CA LYS A 202 -10.81 28.14 9.18
C LYS A 202 -9.34 28.29 9.61
N ASN A 203 -8.79 27.28 10.27
CA ASN A 203 -7.41 27.28 10.76
C ASN A 203 -6.37 26.81 9.74
N LEU A 204 -6.74 26.62 8.46
CA LEU A 204 -5.83 26.09 7.44
C LEU A 204 -4.55 26.92 7.28
N ARG A 205 -4.62 28.24 7.53
CA ARG A 205 -3.46 29.14 7.55
C ARG A 205 -2.36 28.75 8.55
N TRP A 206 -2.67 27.94 9.56
CA TRP A 206 -1.69 27.44 10.51
C TRP A 206 -0.94 26.21 9.99
N LEU A 207 -1.46 25.48 8.99
CA LEU A 207 -0.82 24.28 8.46
C LEU A 207 0.62 24.55 7.97
N PRO A 208 0.90 25.60 7.18
CA PRO A 208 2.28 25.92 6.79
C PRO A 208 3.18 26.23 7.99
N LEU A 209 2.66 26.92 9.01
CA LEU A 209 3.43 27.25 10.21
C LEU A 209 3.81 25.99 11.00
N PHE A 210 2.89 25.05 11.18
CA PHE A 210 3.17 23.75 11.80
C PHE A 210 4.18 22.93 10.98
N ALA A 211 4.03 22.90 9.65
CA ALA A 211 4.94 22.18 8.76
C ALA A 211 6.36 22.77 8.80
N ILE A 212 6.51 24.09 8.71
CA ILE A 212 7.80 24.79 8.77
C ILE A 212 8.44 24.61 10.15
N ALA A 213 7.68 24.81 11.24
CA ALA A 213 8.19 24.62 12.58
C ALA A 213 8.65 23.17 12.83
N GLY A 214 7.88 22.19 12.33
CA GLY A 214 8.26 20.78 12.36
C GLY A 214 9.54 20.51 11.59
N ALA A 215 9.64 21.01 10.35
CA ALA A 215 10.82 20.84 9.50
C ALA A 215 12.08 21.44 10.14
N LEU A 216 11.99 22.67 10.67
CA LEU A 216 13.08 23.33 11.40
C LEU A 216 13.49 22.55 12.64
N ALA A 217 12.53 22.08 13.45
CA ALA A 217 12.82 21.27 14.62
C ALA A 217 13.52 19.96 14.25
N GLY A 218 13.05 19.26 13.22
CA GLY A 218 13.68 18.03 12.73
C GLY A 218 15.08 18.26 12.16
N GLY A 219 15.27 19.34 11.39
CA GLY A 219 16.58 19.75 10.90
C GLY A 219 17.57 20.10 12.02
N LEU A 220 17.11 20.80 13.06
CA LEU A 220 17.92 21.12 14.25
C LEU A 220 18.32 19.87 15.03
N ILE A 221 17.40 18.91 15.19
CA ILE A 221 17.70 17.62 15.84
C ILE A 221 18.76 16.86 15.03
N GLN A 222 18.60 16.80 13.71
CA GLN A 222 19.58 16.16 12.84
C GLN A 222 20.95 16.85 12.93
N TYR A 223 20.98 18.18 12.89
CA TYR A 223 22.22 18.94 13.05
C TYR A 223 22.88 18.65 14.40
N GLY A 224 22.10 18.57 15.49
CA GLY A 224 22.60 18.20 16.81
C GLY A 224 23.21 16.79 16.85
N ILE A 225 22.59 15.81 16.18
CA ILE A 225 23.12 14.44 16.06
C ILE A 225 24.47 14.43 15.33
N ILE A 226 24.58 15.18 14.24
CA ILE A 226 25.81 15.29 13.45
C ILE A 226 26.90 15.98 14.27
N ALA A 227 26.58 17.11 14.92
CA ALA A 227 27.51 17.86 15.77
C ALA A 227 28.00 17.03 16.96
N ALA A 228 27.18 16.12 17.50
CA ALA A 228 27.55 15.18 18.55
C ALA A 228 28.36 13.96 18.05
N GLY A 229 28.55 13.81 16.74
CA GLY A 229 29.24 12.66 16.14
C GLY A 229 28.46 11.34 16.28
N TRP A 230 27.14 11.41 16.51
CA TRP A 230 26.31 10.22 16.76
C TRP A 230 25.75 9.58 15.48
N GLU A 231 25.90 10.23 14.34
CA GLU A 231 25.38 9.76 13.05
C GLU A 231 25.82 8.34 12.71
N ASN A 232 27.14 8.07 12.72
CA ASN A 232 27.68 6.74 12.40
C ASN A 232 27.16 5.67 13.36
N LYS A 233 27.06 6.00 14.65
CA LYS A 233 26.56 5.09 15.68
C LYS A 233 25.09 4.76 15.43
N LEU A 234 24.25 5.77 15.22
CA LEU A 234 22.82 5.58 14.94
C LEU A 234 22.59 4.81 13.63
N ASN A 235 23.34 5.14 12.57
CA ASN A 235 23.27 4.45 11.30
C ASN A 235 23.63 2.96 11.45
N SER A 236 24.72 2.64 12.17
CA SER A 236 25.10 1.24 12.43
C SER A 236 24.08 0.45 13.25
N LEU A 237 23.33 1.13 14.13
CA LEU A 237 22.32 0.50 14.99
C LEU A 237 21.00 0.27 14.24
N LEU A 238 20.56 1.27 13.46
CA LEU A 238 19.21 1.32 12.88
C LEU A 238 19.16 0.89 11.41
N THR A 239 20.29 0.85 10.73
CA THR A 239 20.36 0.51 9.31
C THR A 239 20.92 -0.88 9.11
N PHE A 240 20.33 -1.60 8.18
CA PHE A 240 20.76 -2.91 7.69
C PHE A 240 20.75 -2.88 6.17
N LYS A 241 21.81 -3.38 5.55
CA LYS A 241 21.95 -3.48 4.09
C LYS A 241 21.27 -4.76 3.62
N LEU A 242 20.42 -4.65 2.61
CA LEU A 242 19.69 -5.76 2.01
C LEU A 242 20.50 -6.34 0.85
N GLY A 243 21.00 -7.57 1.02
CA GLY A 243 21.75 -8.28 0.01
C GLY A 243 22.94 -9.05 0.59
N ASP A 244 23.69 -9.71 -0.28
CA ASP A 244 24.88 -10.47 0.10
C ASP A 244 26.15 -9.78 -0.46
N LEU A 245 26.92 -9.16 0.43
CA LEU A 245 28.20 -8.54 0.08
C LEU A 245 29.31 -9.57 -0.17
N SER A 246 29.10 -10.82 0.24
CA SER A 246 30.04 -11.92 -0.01
C SER A 246 29.80 -12.61 -1.35
N TYR A 247 28.73 -12.25 -2.07
CA TYR A 247 28.44 -12.83 -3.38
C TYR A 247 29.54 -12.47 -4.39
N ILE A 248 30.24 -13.50 -4.85
CA ILE A 248 31.28 -13.41 -5.86
C ILE A 248 30.64 -13.67 -7.22
N ASP A 249 30.83 -12.73 -8.16
CA ASP A 249 30.40 -12.90 -9.53
C ASP A 249 31.18 -14.06 -10.17
N PRO A 250 30.52 -15.14 -10.60
CA PRO A 250 31.18 -16.30 -11.17
C PRO A 250 31.90 -16.01 -12.49
N ALA A 251 31.54 -14.94 -13.21
CA ALA A 251 32.21 -14.56 -14.45
C ALA A 251 33.53 -13.81 -14.21
N THR A 252 33.60 -13.00 -13.15
CA THR A 252 34.74 -12.12 -12.88
C THR A 252 35.60 -12.57 -11.70
N GLY A 253 35.11 -13.49 -10.86
CA GLY A 253 35.77 -13.96 -9.65
C GLY A 253 35.94 -12.89 -8.57
N LYS A 254 35.22 -11.77 -8.70
CA LYS A 254 35.27 -10.61 -7.80
C LYS A 254 33.94 -10.41 -7.08
N PRO A 255 33.91 -9.69 -5.94
CA PRO A 255 32.64 -9.30 -5.32
C PRO A 255 31.74 -8.59 -6.34
N ALA A 256 30.53 -9.11 -6.53
CA ALA A 256 29.62 -8.57 -7.55
C ALA A 256 29.00 -7.22 -7.13
N TYR A 257 28.92 -6.97 -5.82
CA TYR A 257 28.26 -5.80 -5.24
C TYR A 257 29.13 -5.15 -4.18
N THR A 258 29.09 -3.82 -4.15
CA THR A 258 29.65 -3.01 -3.06
C THR A 258 28.55 -2.60 -2.08
N ALA A 259 28.91 -2.10 -0.89
CA ALA A 259 27.94 -1.62 0.10
C ALA A 259 27.03 -0.48 -0.40
N ASN A 260 27.47 0.25 -1.43
CA ASN A 260 26.70 1.32 -2.05
C ASN A 260 25.70 0.79 -3.09
N ASP A 261 25.89 -0.43 -3.61
CA ASP A 261 24.96 -1.05 -4.56
C ASP A 261 23.74 -1.67 -3.87
N LEU A 262 23.79 -1.83 -2.54
CA LEU A 262 22.75 -2.48 -1.75
C LEU A 262 21.75 -1.46 -1.16
N LEU A 263 20.48 -1.79 -1.30
CA LEU A 263 19.37 -1.14 -0.60
C LEU A 263 19.51 -1.27 0.91
N THR A 264 18.80 -0.42 1.64
CA THR A 264 18.69 -0.53 3.11
C THR A 264 17.30 -0.98 3.52
N ASN A 265 17.15 -1.35 4.79
CA ASN A 265 15.86 -1.56 5.42
C ASN A 265 15.02 -0.28 5.54
N TRP A 266 15.55 0.91 5.24
CA TRP A 266 14.81 2.17 5.28
C TRP A 266 14.30 2.57 3.88
N PRO A 267 13.25 3.41 3.78
CA PRO A 267 12.88 4.07 2.54
C PRO A 267 14.10 4.69 1.84
N GLN A 268 14.20 4.49 0.52
CA GLN A 268 15.42 4.76 -0.23
C GLN A 268 15.90 6.22 -0.10
N TRP A 269 14.98 7.17 0.02
CA TRP A 269 15.29 8.59 0.19
C TRP A 269 16.11 8.91 1.46
N PHE A 270 16.11 8.06 2.50
CA PHE A 270 17.02 8.21 3.64
C PHE A 270 18.48 7.94 3.26
N SER A 271 18.71 7.10 2.26
CA SER A 271 20.05 6.80 1.72
C SER A 271 20.46 7.81 0.64
N ASP A 272 19.52 8.25 -0.19
CA ASP A 272 19.80 9.18 -1.29
C ASP A 272 19.97 10.63 -0.80
N TYR A 273 19.19 11.04 0.21
CA TYR A 273 19.18 12.40 0.76
C TYR A 273 19.37 12.42 2.28
N PRO A 274 20.46 11.85 2.80
CA PRO A 274 20.65 11.68 4.24
C PRO A 274 20.64 13.03 4.97
N HIS A 275 21.21 14.07 4.38
CA HIS A 275 21.24 15.44 4.93
C HIS A 275 19.86 16.10 5.07
N ALA A 276 18.83 15.59 4.39
CA ALA A 276 17.48 16.12 4.42
C ALA A 276 16.52 15.29 5.29
N ALA A 277 16.96 14.15 5.84
CA ALA A 277 16.13 13.20 6.59
C ALA A 277 15.37 13.86 7.76
N GLY A 278 16.06 14.67 8.57
CA GLY A 278 15.47 15.39 9.69
C GLY A 278 14.44 16.43 9.26
N TRP A 279 14.69 17.13 8.15
CA TRP A 279 13.77 18.13 7.61
C TRP A 279 12.45 17.51 7.17
N PHE A 280 12.50 16.41 6.40
CA PHE A 280 11.30 15.73 5.91
C PHE A 280 10.50 15.05 7.03
N THR A 281 11.18 14.34 7.94
CA THR A 281 10.51 13.71 9.10
C THR A 281 9.89 14.76 10.02
N GLY A 282 10.59 15.88 10.23
CA GLY A 282 10.09 17.03 10.97
C GLY A 282 8.87 17.67 10.30
N LEU A 283 8.90 17.88 8.98
CA LEU A 283 7.78 18.40 8.21
C LEU A 283 6.54 17.51 8.36
N ALA A 284 6.71 16.19 8.20
CA ALA A 284 5.64 15.22 8.37
C ALA A 284 5.08 15.26 9.81
N ALA A 285 5.94 15.32 10.83
CA ALA A 285 5.53 15.47 12.22
C ALA A 285 4.74 16.76 12.47
N GLY A 286 5.16 17.88 11.87
CA GLY A 286 4.44 19.16 11.92
C GLY A 286 3.04 19.06 11.35
N ILE A 287 2.89 18.45 10.16
CA ILE A 287 1.58 18.19 9.54
C ILE A 287 0.71 17.30 10.43
N ILE A 288 1.28 16.22 10.97
CA ILE A 288 0.59 15.31 11.90
C ILE A 288 0.11 16.07 13.15
N LEU A 289 0.94 16.95 13.74
CA LEU A 289 0.56 17.76 14.90
C LEU A 289 -0.58 18.72 14.58
N PHE A 290 -0.59 19.33 13.39
CA PHE A 290 -1.71 20.15 12.93
C PHE A 290 -3.01 19.32 12.89
N PHE A 291 -2.98 18.16 12.22
CA PHE A 291 -4.17 17.31 12.10
C PHE A 291 -4.56 16.64 13.43
N LYS A 292 -3.63 16.39 14.34
CA LYS A 292 -3.91 15.97 15.71
C LYS A 292 -4.65 17.07 16.49
N ARG A 293 -4.30 18.33 16.25
CA ARG A 293 -4.89 19.48 16.97
C ARG A 293 -6.24 19.90 16.39
N PHE A 294 -6.37 19.88 15.07
CA PHE A 294 -7.49 20.49 14.34
C PHE A 294 -8.28 19.51 13.47
N GLY A 295 -7.68 18.40 13.05
CA GLY A 295 -8.32 17.38 12.22
C GLY A 295 -9.43 16.65 12.95
N LYS A 296 -10.45 16.22 12.22
CA LYS A 296 -11.59 15.46 12.77
C LYS A 296 -11.77 14.09 12.12
N PHE A 297 -11.34 13.93 10.88
CA PHE A 297 -11.39 12.69 10.10
C PHE A 297 -12.77 12.00 10.16
N ARG A 298 -13.82 12.76 9.89
CA ARG A 298 -15.21 12.29 9.84
C ARG A 298 -15.61 11.86 8.42
N ASP A 299 -16.82 11.34 8.28
CA ASP A 299 -17.42 11.01 6.98
C ASP A 299 -16.58 10.01 6.15
N GLY A 300 -16.14 8.94 6.79
CA GLY A 300 -15.40 7.84 6.14
C GLY A 300 -13.89 8.06 6.02
N SER A 301 -13.40 9.30 6.16
CA SER A 301 -11.95 9.58 6.06
C SER A 301 -11.11 8.95 7.17
N SER A 302 -11.67 8.71 8.36
CA SER A 302 -10.98 7.97 9.43
C SER A 302 -10.61 6.55 9.01
N LEU A 303 -11.44 5.87 8.21
CA LEU A 303 -11.09 4.53 7.71
C LEU A 303 -9.82 4.59 6.86
N ILE A 304 -9.71 5.58 5.97
CA ILE A 304 -8.52 5.78 5.12
C ILE A 304 -7.30 6.11 5.99
N VAL A 305 -7.45 6.98 7.00
CA VAL A 305 -6.35 7.30 7.93
C VAL A 305 -5.88 6.07 8.71
N TYR A 306 -6.79 5.25 9.22
CA TYR A 306 -6.42 4.03 9.94
C TYR A 306 -5.79 2.97 9.03
N MET A 307 -6.31 2.79 7.82
CA MET A 307 -5.73 1.85 6.86
C MET A 307 -4.33 2.30 6.41
N ALA A 308 -4.20 3.52 5.90
CA ALA A 308 -2.93 4.01 5.38
C ALA A 308 -1.92 4.28 6.50
N GLY A 309 -2.35 4.91 7.61
CA GLY A 309 -1.51 5.15 8.77
C GLY A 309 -1.11 3.86 9.48
N GLY A 310 -2.04 2.91 9.64
CA GLY A 310 -1.77 1.59 10.19
C GLY A 310 -0.79 0.80 9.32
N TRP A 311 -0.96 0.84 7.99
CA TRP A 311 -0.01 0.26 7.06
C TRP A 311 1.38 0.89 7.19
N MET A 312 1.48 2.23 7.27
CA MET A 312 2.76 2.93 7.43
C MET A 312 3.46 2.57 8.73
N LEU A 313 2.71 2.50 9.84
CA LEU A 313 3.26 2.07 11.13
C LEU A 313 3.73 0.63 11.05
N PHE A 314 2.94 -0.27 10.48
CA PHE A 314 3.31 -1.67 10.31
C PHE A 314 4.57 -1.81 9.43
N PHE A 315 4.65 -1.08 8.33
CA PHE A 315 5.83 -1.00 7.48
C PHE A 315 7.07 -0.53 8.26
N LEU A 316 6.95 0.51 9.09
CA LEU A 316 8.07 0.96 9.92
C LEU A 316 8.46 -0.06 11.00
N PHE A 317 7.50 -0.71 11.65
CA PHE A 317 7.79 -1.65 12.73
C PHE A 317 8.33 -3.00 12.24
N PHE A 318 7.84 -3.52 11.11
CA PHE A 318 8.17 -4.86 10.65
C PHE A 318 9.33 -4.86 9.63
N PRO A 319 9.15 -4.47 8.35
CA PRO A 319 10.24 -4.54 7.39
C PRO A 319 11.37 -3.55 7.69
N VAL A 320 11.09 -2.38 8.26
CA VAL A 320 12.16 -1.42 8.60
C VAL A 320 12.87 -1.81 9.90
N LEU A 321 12.22 -1.65 11.05
CA LEU A 321 12.86 -1.89 12.36
C LEU A 321 12.95 -3.38 12.72
N GLY A 322 11.93 -4.17 12.41
CA GLY A 322 11.87 -5.59 12.71
C GLY A 322 12.97 -6.39 12.01
N SER A 323 13.35 -6.00 10.78
CA SER A 323 14.47 -6.59 10.05
C SER A 323 15.80 -6.57 10.83
N LEU A 324 15.97 -5.65 11.78
CA LEU A 324 17.16 -5.58 12.62
C LEU A 324 17.31 -6.82 13.54
N PHE A 325 16.22 -7.50 13.87
CA PHE A 325 16.24 -8.74 14.67
C PHE A 325 16.48 -9.99 13.82
N PHE A 326 16.30 -9.88 12.49
CA PHE A 326 16.41 -10.98 11.54
C PHE A 326 17.55 -10.79 10.53
N LYS A 327 18.55 -9.95 10.86
CA LYS A 327 19.71 -9.67 9.98
C LYS A 327 20.38 -10.94 9.47
N ASN A 328 20.56 -11.94 10.35
CA ASN A 328 21.19 -13.22 10.02
C ASN A 328 20.36 -14.10 9.06
N TYR A 329 19.10 -13.75 8.84
CA TYR A 329 18.16 -14.46 7.96
C TYR A 329 17.74 -13.62 6.75
N GLY A 330 18.43 -12.49 6.50
CA GLY A 330 18.13 -11.60 5.37
C GLY A 330 17.05 -10.54 5.62
N GLY A 331 16.61 -10.38 6.88
CA GLY A 331 15.58 -9.42 7.30
C GLY A 331 14.14 -9.95 7.19
N ILE A 332 13.17 -9.13 7.62
CA ILE A 332 11.74 -9.35 7.37
C ILE A 332 11.40 -8.60 6.09
N ARG A 333 10.96 -9.33 5.07
CA ARG A 333 10.47 -8.77 3.80
C ARG A 333 8.95 -8.87 3.74
#